data_AF-A0A7S2X7P6-F1
#
_entry.id   AF-A0A7S2X7P6-F1
#
_cell.length_a   1.000
_cell.length_b   1.000
_cell.length_c   1.000
_cell.angle_alpha   90.00
_cell.angle_beta   90.00
_cell.angle_gamma   90.00
#
_symmetry.space_group_name_H-M   'P 1'
#
loop_
_entity.id
_entity.type
_entity.pdbx_description
1 polymer ?
#
loop_
_entity_poly.entity_id
_entity_poly.type
_entity_poly.pdbx_seq_one_letter_code
_entity_poly.pdbx_strand_id
1 'polypeptide(L)'
;VLVADSNLGGIGTTLAAYESLRMRGYDVPLVAMVPRYIEGGTPEAEEEEKVRNELALAKHVDKDTSLVVLPRLPSSEVPLSTYMDQDAVSSGAEDMLRSLCTYDDNRMEALSTAEKDAREVIWWPFTQHKMPIGVTVIDSAHGNDYTTFGGHTDGSEMKVMEGESQKFDAVGSWWTNGVGHGNAEMTKAISYAAGRYGHVIFPEVAHQPGIDVSKMLLEGAGKGWAS
;
A
#
# COMPACT_ATOMS: atom_id res chain seq x y z
N VAL A 1 6.01 -6.03 4.83
CA VAL A 1 7.35 -6.43 4.35
C VAL A 1 7.20 -7.25 3.08
N LEU A 2 8.09 -7.07 2.11
CA LEU A 2 8.20 -7.92 0.91
C LEU A 2 9.61 -8.52 0.87
N VAL A 3 9.73 -9.83 0.63
CA VAL A 3 11.03 -10.47 0.40
C VAL A 3 11.30 -10.48 -1.10
N ALA A 4 12.35 -9.77 -1.53
CA ALA A 4 12.75 -9.65 -2.91
C ALA A 4 13.51 -10.89 -3.41
N ASP A 5 13.38 -11.13 -4.70
CA ASP A 5 14.15 -12.15 -5.41
C ASP A 5 15.51 -11.57 -5.85
N SER A 6 16.59 -12.15 -5.33
CA SER A 6 17.97 -11.76 -5.62
C SER A 6 18.50 -12.35 -6.92
N ASN A 7 17.77 -13.25 -7.59
CA ASN A 7 18.21 -13.91 -8.80
C ASN A 7 18.17 -12.99 -10.03
N LEU A 8 18.76 -13.45 -11.14
CA LEU A 8 18.59 -12.82 -12.44
C LEU A 8 17.11 -12.85 -12.83
N GLY A 9 16.55 -11.70 -13.23
CA GLY A 9 15.12 -11.52 -13.45
C GLY A 9 14.31 -11.22 -12.18
N GLY A 10 14.94 -11.33 -11.00
CA GLY A 10 14.30 -11.10 -9.70
C GLY A 10 13.80 -9.67 -9.49
N ILE A 11 14.41 -8.68 -10.16
CA ILE A 11 13.94 -7.28 -10.14
C ILE A 11 12.50 -7.19 -10.66
N GLY A 12 12.22 -7.77 -11.84
CA GLY A 12 10.89 -7.73 -12.44
C GLY A 12 9.85 -8.45 -11.60
N THR A 13 10.20 -9.63 -11.08
CA THR A 13 9.33 -10.40 -10.18
C THR A 13 9.01 -9.63 -8.90
N THR A 14 10.03 -9.02 -8.29
CA THR A 14 9.88 -8.24 -7.05
C THR A 14 9.02 -7.01 -7.28
N LEU A 15 9.24 -6.26 -8.36
CA LEU A 15 8.44 -5.07 -8.67
C LEU A 15 6.99 -5.44 -9.00
N ALA A 16 6.75 -6.51 -9.77
CA ALA A 16 5.40 -6.98 -10.04
C ALA A 16 4.66 -7.40 -8.76
N ALA A 17 5.35 -8.04 -7.80
CA ALA A 17 4.80 -8.37 -6.50
C ALA A 17 4.54 -7.12 -5.65
N TYR A 18 5.48 -6.18 -5.62
CA TYR A 18 5.37 -4.90 -4.93
C TYR A 18 4.15 -4.11 -5.43
N GLU A 19 4.06 -3.86 -6.72
CA GLU A 19 2.93 -3.16 -7.35
C GLU A 19 1.60 -3.88 -7.10
N SER A 20 1.60 -5.22 -7.10
CA SER A 20 0.40 -6.01 -6.79
C SER A 20 -0.10 -5.83 -5.36
N LEU A 21 0.81 -5.63 -4.39
CA LEU A 21 0.48 -5.31 -3.00
C LEU A 21 -0.06 -3.87 -2.90
N ARG A 22 0.64 -2.90 -3.51
CA ARG A 22 0.22 -1.48 -3.51
C ARG A 22 -1.15 -1.30 -4.16
N MET A 23 -1.42 -1.96 -5.30
CA MET A 23 -2.72 -1.95 -5.97
C MET A 23 -3.87 -2.54 -5.12
N ARG A 24 -3.57 -3.29 -4.07
CA ARG A 24 -4.55 -3.83 -3.13
C ARG A 24 -4.66 -3.02 -1.83
N GLY A 25 -3.96 -1.88 -1.76
CA GLY A 25 -3.98 -0.99 -0.60
C GLY A 25 -3.05 -1.43 0.55
N TYR A 26 -2.11 -2.36 0.32
CA TYR A 26 -1.13 -2.71 1.34
C TYR A 26 0.03 -1.74 1.35
N ASP A 27 0.47 -1.36 2.55
CA ASP A 27 1.75 -0.71 2.76
C ASP A 27 2.90 -1.71 2.81
N VAL A 28 4.00 -1.36 2.14
CA VAL A 28 5.21 -2.19 2.08
C VAL A 28 6.36 -1.34 2.63
N PRO A 29 6.49 -1.20 3.96
CA PRO A 29 7.50 -0.32 4.57
C PRO A 29 8.93 -0.81 4.40
N LEU A 30 9.10 -2.09 4.03
CA LEU A 30 10.39 -2.74 3.92
C LEU A 30 10.37 -3.79 2.81
N VAL A 31 11.36 -3.71 1.93
CA VAL A 31 11.78 -4.78 1.04
C VAL A 31 13.07 -5.38 1.59
N ALA A 32 13.06 -6.68 1.88
CA ALA A 32 14.23 -7.41 2.36
C ALA A 32 14.74 -8.34 1.25
N MET A 33 16.05 -8.44 1.09
CA MET A 33 16.66 -9.31 0.07
C MET A 33 17.75 -10.16 0.69
N VAL A 34 17.80 -11.44 0.33
CA VAL A 34 18.88 -12.34 0.70
C VAL A 34 19.53 -12.87 -0.58
N PRO A 35 20.78 -12.50 -0.90
CA PRO A 35 21.49 -13.05 -2.05
C PRO A 35 21.69 -14.56 -1.92
N ARG A 36 21.47 -15.31 -3.01
CA ARG A 36 21.68 -16.77 -3.03
C ARG A 36 23.15 -17.13 -2.86
N TYR A 37 23.43 -18.35 -2.41
CA TYR A 37 24.80 -18.88 -2.44
C TYR A 37 25.37 -18.87 -3.87
N ILE A 38 26.64 -18.48 -3.98
CA ILE A 38 27.46 -18.67 -5.18
C ILE A 38 28.82 -19.15 -4.73
N GLU A 39 29.36 -20.13 -5.43
CA GLU A 39 30.72 -20.60 -5.22
C GLU A 39 31.73 -19.49 -5.59
N GLY A 40 32.58 -19.13 -4.63
CA GLY A 40 33.54 -18.05 -4.80
C GLY A 40 34.61 -18.37 -5.85
N GLY A 41 35.12 -17.34 -6.52
CA GLY A 41 36.13 -17.50 -7.57
C GLY A 41 35.57 -17.96 -8.92
N THR A 42 34.25 -18.04 -9.06
CA THR A 42 33.59 -18.25 -10.35
C THR A 42 33.36 -16.91 -11.06
N PRO A 43 33.39 -16.87 -12.41
CA PRO A 43 33.01 -15.68 -13.18
C PRO A 43 31.59 -15.19 -12.84
N GLU A 44 30.69 -16.12 -12.50
CA GLU A 44 29.32 -15.85 -12.08
C GLU A 44 29.25 -15.04 -10.77
N ALA A 45 30.13 -15.34 -9.80
CA ALA A 45 30.23 -14.57 -8.56
C ALA A 45 30.68 -13.12 -8.83
N GLU A 46 31.67 -12.94 -9.71
CA GLU A 46 32.20 -11.61 -10.06
C GLU A 46 31.21 -10.78 -10.89
N GLU A 47 30.40 -11.41 -11.73
CA GLU A 47 29.34 -10.73 -12.48
C GLU A 47 28.15 -10.37 -11.58
N GLU A 48 27.72 -11.26 -10.69
CA GLU A 48 26.59 -10.97 -9.80
C GLU A 48 26.93 -9.92 -8.75
N GLU A 49 28.19 -9.81 -8.31
CA GLU A 49 28.64 -8.71 -7.45
C GLU A 49 28.54 -7.34 -8.15
N LYS A 50 28.57 -7.31 -9.48
CA LYS A 50 28.31 -6.10 -10.30
C LYS A 50 26.81 -5.86 -10.49
N VAL A 51 25.99 -6.91 -10.50
CA VAL A 51 24.53 -6.82 -10.68
C VAL A 51 23.86 -6.59 -9.33
N ARG A 52 23.78 -5.31 -8.97
CA ARG A 52 23.20 -4.82 -7.71
C ARG A 52 21.68 -4.66 -7.84
N ASN A 53 20.92 -5.75 -7.74
CA ASN A 53 19.44 -5.73 -7.82
C ASN A 53 18.83 -4.69 -6.88
N GLU A 54 19.40 -4.52 -5.69
CA GLU A 54 18.94 -3.56 -4.70
C GLU A 54 19.01 -2.11 -5.20
N LEU A 55 20.03 -1.75 -5.99
CA LEU A 55 20.12 -0.40 -6.56
C LEU A 55 19.05 -0.14 -7.62
N ALA A 56 18.61 -1.17 -8.33
CA ALA A 56 17.51 -1.06 -9.28
C ALA A 56 16.17 -0.96 -8.54
N LEU A 57 15.96 -1.79 -7.52
CA LEU A 57 14.75 -1.77 -6.70
C LEU A 57 14.57 -0.42 -5.98
N ALA A 58 15.63 0.11 -5.37
CA ALA A 58 15.60 1.40 -4.67
C ALA A 58 15.16 2.59 -5.54
N LYS A 59 15.24 2.48 -6.87
CA LYS A 59 14.79 3.53 -7.81
C LYS A 59 13.29 3.45 -8.12
N HIS A 60 12.65 2.31 -7.89
CA HIS A 60 11.29 2.03 -8.34
C HIS A 60 10.30 1.80 -7.20
N VAL A 61 10.76 1.42 -6.01
CA VAL A 61 9.90 1.40 -4.81
C VAL A 61 9.64 2.81 -4.29
N ASP A 62 8.57 2.97 -3.51
CA ASP A 62 8.22 4.25 -2.89
C ASP A 62 9.36 4.76 -1.98
N LYS A 63 9.50 6.08 -1.84
CA LYS A 63 10.62 6.71 -1.12
C LYS A 63 10.67 6.37 0.37
N ASP A 64 9.53 6.02 0.95
CA ASP A 64 9.35 5.59 2.34
C ASP A 64 9.55 4.08 2.52
N THR A 65 9.69 3.31 1.43
CA THR A 65 10.03 1.89 1.48
C THR A 65 11.53 1.71 1.74
N SER A 66 11.87 1.17 2.91
CA SER A 66 13.24 0.78 3.23
C SER A 66 13.66 -0.45 2.41
N LEU A 67 14.94 -0.54 2.06
CA LEU A 67 15.52 -1.70 1.39
C LEU A 67 16.70 -2.22 2.19
N VAL A 68 16.61 -3.47 2.66
CA VAL A 68 17.67 -4.11 3.44
C VAL A 68 18.14 -5.37 2.73
N VAL A 69 19.45 -5.49 2.56
CA VAL A 69 20.09 -6.67 1.96
C VAL A 69 20.86 -7.41 3.05
N LEU A 70 20.44 -8.63 3.34
CA LEU A 70 21.15 -9.51 4.27
C LEU A 70 22.39 -10.13 3.60
N PRO A 71 23.36 -10.62 4.40
CA PRO A 71 24.49 -11.38 3.87
C PRO A 71 24.06 -12.56 3.00
N ARG A 72 24.92 -12.94 2.06
CA ARG A 72 24.68 -14.06 1.14
C ARG A 72 24.47 -15.36 1.91
N LEU A 73 23.49 -16.16 1.48
CA LEU A 73 23.28 -17.49 2.05
C LEU A 73 24.53 -18.36 1.88
N PRO A 74 24.85 -19.22 2.87
CA PRO A 74 25.95 -20.16 2.74
C PRO A 74 25.55 -21.34 1.83
N SER A 75 26.50 -22.22 1.52
CA SER A 75 26.19 -23.48 0.83
C SER A 75 25.24 -24.33 1.69
N SER A 76 24.51 -25.25 1.05
CA SER A 76 23.57 -26.14 1.75
C SER A 76 24.24 -27.07 2.76
N GLU A 77 25.57 -27.20 2.72
CA GLU A 77 26.36 -28.01 3.65
C GLU A 77 26.61 -27.31 5.00
N VAL A 78 26.49 -25.97 5.04
CA VAL A 78 26.69 -25.19 6.26
C VAL A 78 25.36 -25.10 7.02
N PRO A 79 25.34 -25.43 8.33
CA PRO A 79 24.15 -25.24 9.15
C PRO A 79 23.69 -23.78 9.15
N LEU A 80 22.38 -23.56 8.96
CA LEU A 80 21.80 -22.22 8.92
C LEU A 80 22.03 -21.43 10.22
N SER A 81 22.17 -22.10 11.37
CA SER A 81 22.51 -21.46 12.64
C SER A 81 23.83 -20.68 12.56
N THR A 82 24.85 -21.23 11.91
CA THR A 82 26.14 -20.56 11.73
C THR A 82 26.01 -19.30 10.87
N TYR A 83 25.06 -19.27 9.93
CA TYR A 83 24.74 -18.06 9.18
C TYR A 83 24.00 -17.05 10.04
N MET A 84 23.00 -17.48 10.80
CA MET A 84 22.22 -16.61 11.70
C MET A 84 23.08 -15.97 12.80
N ASP A 85 24.11 -16.68 13.26
CA ASP A 85 25.05 -16.21 14.29
C ASP A 85 26.06 -15.18 13.75
N GLN A 86 26.05 -14.86 12.45
CA GLN A 86 26.93 -13.83 11.90
C GLN A 86 26.49 -12.43 12.35
N ASP A 87 27.44 -11.62 12.82
CA ASP A 87 27.19 -10.22 13.20
C ASP A 87 26.52 -9.42 12.09
N ALA A 88 26.89 -9.68 10.83
CA ALA A 88 26.30 -9.01 9.67
C ALA A 88 24.83 -9.38 9.43
N VAL A 89 24.43 -10.62 9.73
CA VAL A 89 23.02 -11.06 9.64
C VAL A 89 22.22 -10.43 10.78
N SER A 90 22.79 -10.42 11.99
CA SER A 90 22.17 -9.80 13.16
C SER A 90 21.98 -8.28 12.95
N SER A 91 23.00 -7.58 12.47
CA SER A 91 22.91 -6.15 12.12
C SER A 91 21.85 -5.88 11.06
N GLY A 92 21.77 -6.72 10.02
CA GLY A 92 20.75 -6.58 8.98
C GLY A 92 19.33 -6.80 9.52
N ALA A 93 19.15 -7.76 10.43
CA ALA A 93 17.87 -7.99 11.11
C ALA A 93 17.48 -6.81 12.03
N GLU A 94 18.45 -6.24 12.74
CA GLU A 94 18.25 -5.02 13.54
C GLU A 94 17.85 -3.82 12.66
N ASP A 95 18.48 -3.67 11.49
CA ASP A 95 18.13 -2.62 10.53
C ASP A 95 16.70 -2.81 10.01
N MET A 96 16.30 -4.05 9.68
CA MET A 96 14.92 -4.38 9.30
C MET A 96 13.93 -4.01 10.41
N LEU A 97 14.23 -4.39 11.66
CA LEU A 97 13.38 -4.09 12.81
C LEU A 97 13.27 -2.57 13.02
N ARG A 98 14.39 -1.84 12.93
CA ARG A 98 14.42 -0.39 13.08
C ARG A 98 13.57 0.31 12.02
N SER A 99 13.67 -0.11 10.75
CA SER A 99 12.83 0.40 9.67
C SER A 99 11.34 0.18 9.95
N LEU A 100 10.97 -1.01 10.44
CA LEU A 100 9.58 -1.33 10.78
C LEU A 100 9.06 -0.52 11.97
N CYS A 101 9.83 -0.39 13.04
CA CYS A 101 9.48 0.45 14.18
C CYS A 101 9.34 1.91 13.77
N THR A 102 10.26 2.44 12.96
CA THR A 102 10.18 3.83 12.48
C THR A 102 8.92 4.06 11.65
N TYR A 103 8.57 3.12 10.76
CA TYR A 103 7.34 3.23 9.98
C TYR A 103 6.09 3.19 10.88
N ASP A 104 6.05 2.26 11.84
CA ASP A 104 4.93 2.12 12.77
C ASP A 104 4.77 3.35 13.67
N ASP A 105 5.87 3.85 14.25
CA ASP A 105 5.90 5.07 15.06
C ASP A 105 5.33 6.26 14.27
N ASN A 106 5.78 6.45 13.03
CA ASN A 106 5.28 7.53 12.16
C ASN A 106 3.79 7.36 11.83
N ARG A 107 3.34 6.13 11.55
CA ARG A 107 1.92 5.84 11.29
C ARG A 107 1.07 6.13 12.52
N MET A 108 1.51 5.68 13.69
CA MET A 108 0.82 5.88 14.95
C MET A 108 0.77 7.36 15.35
N GLU A 109 1.85 8.11 15.12
CA GLU A 109 1.87 9.57 15.30
C GLU A 109 0.81 10.22 14.39
N ALA A 110 0.83 9.93 13.09
CA ALA A 110 -0.13 10.49 12.14
C ALA A 110 -1.60 10.18 12.50
N LEU A 111 -1.89 8.93 12.91
CA LEU A 111 -3.23 8.54 13.35
C LEU A 111 -3.64 9.24 14.66
N SER A 112 -2.69 9.44 15.58
CA SER A 112 -2.95 10.10 16.87
C SER A 112 -3.24 11.60 16.73
N THR A 113 -2.65 12.27 15.74
CA THR A 113 -2.86 13.71 15.49
C THR A 113 -3.94 13.99 14.46
N ALA A 114 -4.39 12.99 13.69
CA ALA A 114 -5.31 13.14 12.57
C ALA A 114 -6.58 13.95 12.88
N GLU A 115 -7.24 13.72 14.03
CA GLU A 115 -8.43 14.50 14.40
C GLU A 115 -8.10 15.98 14.57
N LYS A 116 -7.02 16.29 15.30
CA LYS A 116 -6.61 17.67 15.55
C LYS A 116 -6.24 18.34 14.22
N ASP A 117 -5.41 17.70 13.43
CA ASP A 117 -4.92 18.24 12.16
C ASP A 117 -6.09 18.49 11.20
N ALA A 118 -7.04 17.54 11.12
CA ALA A 118 -8.23 17.67 10.29
C ALA A 118 -9.08 18.90 10.67
N ARG A 119 -9.27 19.18 11.96
CA ARG A 119 -10.02 20.37 12.41
C ARG A 119 -9.34 21.69 12.05
N GLU A 120 -8.02 21.70 11.97
CA GLU A 120 -7.24 22.89 11.65
C GLU A 120 -7.22 23.17 10.14
N VAL A 121 -7.22 22.13 9.31
CA VAL A 121 -6.97 22.26 7.86
C VAL A 121 -8.18 21.98 6.96
N ILE A 122 -9.19 21.23 7.41
CA ILE A 122 -10.31 20.78 6.57
C ILE A 122 -11.52 21.69 6.74
N TRP A 123 -12.08 22.16 5.61
CA TRP A 123 -13.42 22.74 5.59
C TRP A 123 -14.47 21.69 5.19
N TRP A 124 -15.05 21.01 6.18
CA TRP A 124 -16.10 20.02 5.92
C TRP A 124 -17.40 20.63 5.35
N PRO A 125 -17.99 20.03 4.30
CA PRO A 125 -19.31 20.43 3.81
C PRO A 125 -20.39 20.08 4.84
N PHE A 126 -21.48 20.86 4.86
CA PHE A 126 -22.65 20.63 5.72
C PHE A 126 -22.36 20.47 7.23
N THR A 127 -21.21 20.98 7.72
CA THR A 127 -20.76 20.81 9.10
C THR A 127 -20.55 22.17 9.77
N GLN A 128 -21.14 22.37 10.95
CA GLN A 128 -20.89 23.57 11.77
C GLN A 128 -19.63 23.37 12.61
N HIS A 129 -18.49 23.94 12.19
CA HIS A 129 -17.19 23.72 12.85
C HIS A 129 -17.10 24.24 14.29
N LYS A 130 -17.97 25.15 14.71
CA LYS A 130 -18.02 25.61 16.11
C LYS A 130 -18.64 24.61 17.08
N MET A 131 -19.25 23.53 16.58
CA MET A 131 -19.84 22.49 17.43
C MET A 131 -18.78 21.47 17.85
N PRO A 132 -18.82 20.98 19.10
CA PRO A 132 -17.88 19.98 19.60
C PRO A 132 -18.28 18.57 19.13
N ILE A 133 -18.37 18.36 17.82
CA ILE A 133 -18.65 17.05 17.21
C ILE A 133 -17.31 16.34 17.04
N GLY A 134 -17.18 15.11 17.53
CA GLY A 134 -15.96 14.29 17.37
C GLY A 134 -15.65 14.01 15.90
N VAL A 135 -14.36 13.83 15.57
CA VAL A 135 -13.92 13.43 14.22
C VAL A 135 -13.70 11.93 14.20
N THR A 136 -14.30 11.23 13.25
CA THR A 136 -13.97 9.82 13.03
C THR A 136 -12.71 9.73 12.17
N VAL A 137 -11.62 9.20 12.73
CA VAL A 137 -10.39 8.91 11.99
C VAL A 137 -10.55 7.56 11.31
N ILE A 138 -10.58 7.54 9.98
CA ILE A 138 -10.67 6.32 9.17
C ILE A 138 -9.27 6.02 8.65
N ASP A 139 -8.74 4.84 8.99
CA ASP A 139 -7.44 4.35 8.51
C ASP A 139 -7.59 3.60 7.17
N SER A 140 -8.61 2.76 7.06
CA SER A 140 -8.88 1.97 5.85
C SER A 140 -10.35 1.57 5.77
N ALA A 141 -10.75 0.94 4.66
CA ALA A 141 -12.11 0.44 4.47
C ALA A 141 -12.12 -0.78 3.54
N HIS A 142 -12.92 -1.79 3.86
CA HIS A 142 -13.08 -2.99 3.04
C HIS A 142 -14.50 -3.54 3.12
N GLY A 143 -15.08 -3.90 1.98
CA GLY A 143 -16.46 -4.38 1.93
C GLY A 143 -17.42 -3.29 2.43
N ASN A 144 -18.14 -3.54 3.51
CA ASN A 144 -19.09 -2.55 4.06
C ASN A 144 -18.57 -1.88 5.33
N ASP A 145 -17.32 -2.09 5.70
CA ASP A 145 -16.77 -1.66 6.98
C ASP A 145 -15.61 -0.68 6.80
N TYR A 146 -15.54 0.29 7.70
CA TYR A 146 -14.39 1.14 7.94
C TYR A 146 -13.54 0.55 9.06
N THR A 147 -12.22 0.59 8.91
CA THR A 147 -11.27 0.52 10.02
C THR A 147 -11.08 1.92 10.56
N THR A 148 -11.48 2.16 11.80
CA THR A 148 -11.34 3.47 12.46
C THR A 148 -10.35 3.41 13.61
N PHE A 149 -9.69 4.53 13.86
CA PHE A 149 -8.70 4.68 14.92
C PHE A 149 -9.18 5.71 15.96
N GLY A 150 -8.95 5.41 17.24
CA GLY A 150 -9.33 6.27 18.36
C GLY A 150 -10.67 5.90 19.03
N GLY A 151 -10.82 6.36 20.28
CA GLY A 151 -11.99 6.11 21.12
C GLY A 151 -13.08 7.18 20.96
N HIS A 152 -14.32 6.83 21.31
CA HIS A 152 -15.45 7.75 21.34
C HIS A 152 -15.21 8.84 22.40
N THR A 153 -15.16 10.11 22.00
CA THR A 153 -15.16 11.22 22.96
C THR A 153 -16.58 11.48 23.46
N ASP A 154 -17.11 10.61 24.32
CA ASP A 154 -18.23 10.98 25.17
C ASP A 154 -17.67 11.82 26.32
N GLY A 155 -18.04 13.10 26.32
CA GLY A 155 -17.47 14.11 27.21
C GLY A 155 -17.37 13.63 28.66
N SER A 156 -16.16 13.76 29.22
CA SER A 156 -15.75 13.40 30.57
C SER A 156 -15.25 11.96 30.77
N GLU A 157 -14.09 11.62 30.20
CA GLU A 157 -12.96 10.98 30.88
C GLU A 157 -11.85 10.71 29.86
N MET A 158 -10.61 11.06 30.20
CA MET A 158 -9.44 10.70 29.39
C MET A 158 -9.16 9.20 29.62
N LYS A 159 -9.53 8.34 28.67
CA LYS A 159 -9.19 6.92 28.69
C LYS A 159 -8.64 6.46 27.35
N VAL A 160 -7.53 5.72 27.47
CA VAL A 160 -6.84 4.77 26.57
C VAL A 160 -7.19 4.93 25.09
N MET A 161 -6.17 5.20 24.25
CA MET A 161 -6.31 5.04 22.80
C MET A 161 -6.79 3.61 22.53
N GLU A 162 -8.08 3.45 22.28
CA GLU A 162 -8.61 2.23 21.71
C GLU A 162 -7.93 2.06 20.35
N GLY A 163 -7.35 0.88 20.14
CA GLY A 163 -6.74 0.53 18.87
C GLY A 163 -7.76 0.52 17.73
N GLU A 164 -7.39 -0.09 16.62
CA GLU A 164 -8.28 -0.17 15.46
C GLU A 164 -9.61 -0.87 15.79
N SER A 165 -10.71 -0.29 15.31
CA SER A 165 -12.05 -0.85 15.43
C SER A 165 -12.78 -0.83 14.09
N GLN A 166 -13.55 -1.88 13.82
CA GLN A 166 -14.37 -1.98 12.61
C GLN A 166 -15.74 -1.32 12.83
N LYS A 167 -16.18 -0.50 11.88
CA LYS A 167 -17.48 0.18 11.89
C LYS A 167 -18.18 0.02 10.55
N PHE A 168 -19.41 -0.48 10.58
CA PHE A 168 -20.22 -0.64 9.38
C PHE A 168 -20.64 0.72 8.77
N ASP A 169 -20.48 0.87 7.46
CA ASP A 169 -20.86 2.04 6.67
C ASP A 169 -22.37 2.08 6.40
N ALA A 170 -23.15 2.36 7.45
CA ALA A 170 -24.62 2.41 7.35
C ALA A 170 -25.16 3.53 6.46
N VAL A 171 -24.34 4.55 6.17
CA VAL A 171 -24.71 5.70 5.33
C VAL A 171 -24.30 5.51 3.88
N GLY A 172 -23.61 4.41 3.57
CA GLY A 172 -23.08 4.11 2.24
C GLY A 172 -22.20 5.23 1.70
N SER A 173 -21.38 5.86 2.54
CA SER A 173 -20.52 6.99 2.15
C SER A 173 -21.27 8.05 1.35
N TRP A 174 -22.38 8.54 1.90
CA TRP A 174 -23.29 9.47 1.22
C TRP A 174 -24.01 8.84 0.02
N TRP A 175 -24.56 7.64 0.23
CA TRP A 175 -25.31 6.87 -0.77
C TRP A 175 -24.53 6.54 -2.06
N THR A 176 -23.19 6.54 -2.00
CA THR A 176 -22.31 6.26 -3.14
C THR A 176 -21.72 4.84 -3.11
N ASN A 177 -21.54 4.27 -1.92
CA ASN A 177 -20.96 2.95 -1.77
C ASN A 177 -22.01 1.86 -2.08
N GLY A 178 -21.94 1.28 -3.28
CA GLY A 178 -22.84 0.21 -3.73
C GLY A 178 -22.16 -1.14 -3.98
N VAL A 179 -20.83 -1.17 -4.17
CA VAL A 179 -20.05 -2.39 -4.48
C VAL A 179 -19.06 -2.79 -3.39
N GLY A 180 -19.04 -2.02 -2.29
CA GLY A 180 -18.11 -2.17 -1.18
C GLY A 180 -16.79 -1.41 -1.38
N HIS A 181 -16.18 -1.06 -0.26
CA HIS A 181 -14.87 -0.43 -0.13
C HIS A 181 -13.74 -1.37 -0.52
N GLY A 182 -12.64 -0.83 -1.04
CA GLY A 182 -11.43 -1.60 -1.34
C GLY A 182 -11.62 -2.72 -2.37
N ASN A 183 -12.55 -2.57 -3.32
CA ASN A 183 -12.83 -3.59 -4.33
C ASN A 183 -11.64 -3.74 -5.32
N ALA A 184 -10.94 -4.86 -5.24
CA ALA A 184 -9.73 -5.11 -6.02
C ALA A 184 -9.94 -5.14 -7.54
N GLU A 185 -11.10 -5.58 -8.01
CA GLU A 185 -11.40 -5.61 -9.46
C GLU A 185 -11.61 -4.19 -9.99
N MET A 186 -12.32 -3.35 -9.23
CA MET A 186 -12.48 -1.94 -9.56
C MET A 186 -11.13 -1.22 -9.57
N THR A 187 -10.27 -1.44 -8.56
CA THR A 187 -8.95 -0.83 -8.51
C THR A 187 -8.11 -1.20 -9.74
N LYS A 188 -8.06 -2.48 -10.13
CA LYS A 188 -7.35 -2.91 -11.34
C LYS A 188 -7.88 -2.24 -12.61
N ALA A 189 -9.20 -2.16 -12.76
CA ALA A 189 -9.84 -1.53 -13.91
C ALA A 189 -9.50 -0.03 -14.00
N ILE A 190 -9.54 0.68 -12.86
CA ILE A 190 -9.15 2.09 -12.76
C ILE A 190 -7.67 2.27 -13.06
N SER A 191 -6.78 1.45 -12.46
CA SER A 191 -5.33 1.53 -12.71
C SER A 191 -5.00 1.33 -14.19
N TYR A 192 -5.62 0.35 -14.85
CA TYR A 192 -5.46 0.15 -16.29
C TYR A 192 -5.96 1.35 -17.10
N ALA A 193 -7.16 1.84 -16.79
CA ALA A 193 -7.74 2.99 -17.50
C ALA A 193 -6.88 4.25 -17.32
N ALA A 194 -6.38 4.49 -16.11
CA ALA A 194 -5.48 5.61 -15.80
C ALA A 194 -4.15 5.50 -16.56
N GLY A 195 -3.52 4.31 -16.57
CA GLY A 195 -2.26 4.10 -17.28
C GLY A 195 -2.38 4.16 -18.80
N ARG A 196 -3.55 3.78 -19.36
CA ARG A 196 -3.79 3.78 -20.80
C ARG A 196 -4.32 5.11 -21.34
N TYR A 197 -5.25 5.74 -20.63
CA TYR A 197 -5.99 6.89 -21.13
C TYR A 197 -5.74 8.16 -20.32
N GLY A 198 -5.53 8.04 -19.01
CA GLY A 198 -5.58 9.20 -18.13
C GLY A 198 -6.89 9.99 -18.33
N HIS A 199 -6.77 11.30 -18.53
CA HIS A 199 -7.87 12.14 -18.99
C HIS A 199 -7.61 12.62 -20.42
N VAL A 200 -8.61 12.44 -21.29
CA VAL A 200 -8.62 12.94 -22.67
C VAL A 200 -9.85 13.80 -22.88
N ILE A 201 -9.73 14.83 -23.72
CA ILE A 201 -10.85 15.68 -24.12
C ILE A 201 -11.93 14.83 -24.80
N PHE A 202 -13.21 15.16 -24.61
CA PHE A 202 -14.34 14.33 -25.06
C PHE A 202 -15.14 14.85 -26.27
N PRO A 203 -15.34 16.16 -26.50
CA PRO A 203 -16.08 16.64 -27.67
C PRO A 203 -15.46 16.14 -28.97
N GLU A 204 -16.27 15.45 -29.79
CA GLU A 204 -15.84 14.84 -31.07
C GLU A 204 -14.68 13.84 -30.97
N VAL A 205 -14.43 13.29 -29.76
CA VAL A 205 -13.42 12.28 -29.49
C VAL A 205 -14.06 11.03 -28.92
N ALA A 206 -13.64 9.87 -29.40
CA ALA A 206 -14.13 8.58 -28.93
C ALA A 206 -12.99 7.73 -28.35
N HIS A 207 -13.26 7.07 -27.22
CA HIS A 207 -12.37 6.08 -26.62
C HIS A 207 -13.19 4.89 -26.11
N GLN A 208 -12.56 3.71 -26.07
CA GLN A 208 -13.25 2.44 -25.82
C GLN A 208 -14.10 2.44 -24.53
N PRO A 209 -13.60 2.90 -23.36
CA PRO A 209 -14.43 2.93 -22.15
C PRO A 209 -15.68 3.81 -22.25
N GLY A 210 -15.60 4.92 -23.00
CA GLY A 210 -16.74 5.84 -23.20
C GLY A 210 -17.81 5.21 -24.07
N ILE A 211 -17.40 4.55 -25.16
CA ILE A 211 -18.33 3.80 -26.03
C ILE A 211 -19.02 2.67 -25.25
N ASP A 212 -18.26 1.90 -24.48
CA ASP A 212 -18.78 0.74 -23.77
C ASP A 212 -19.81 1.15 -22.71
N VAL A 213 -19.51 2.19 -21.90
CA VAL A 213 -20.47 2.69 -20.92
C VAL A 213 -21.72 3.28 -21.60
N SER A 214 -21.57 4.01 -22.71
CA SER A 214 -22.72 4.52 -23.47
C SER A 214 -23.61 3.39 -23.98
N LYS A 215 -23.03 2.32 -24.55
CA LYS A 215 -23.81 1.14 -24.98
C LYS A 215 -24.53 0.47 -23.82
N MET A 216 -23.83 0.23 -22.70
CA MET A 216 -24.43 -0.37 -21.50
C MET A 216 -25.59 0.48 -20.96
N LEU A 217 -25.46 1.81 -20.97
CA LEU A 217 -26.53 2.71 -20.56
C LEU A 217 -27.71 2.68 -21.52
N LEU A 218 -27.48 2.74 -22.84
CA LEU A 218 -28.54 2.68 -23.86
C LEU A 218 -29.28 1.33 -23.85
N GLU A 219 -28.59 0.23 -23.59
CA GLU A 219 -29.18 -1.11 -23.46
C GLU A 219 -29.84 -1.35 -22.10
N GLY A 220 -29.45 -0.59 -21.07
CA GLY A 220 -29.94 -0.66 -19.70
C GLY A 220 -30.92 0.47 -19.36
N ALA A 221 -30.48 1.41 -18.52
CA ALA A 221 -31.32 2.48 -17.99
C ALA A 221 -31.96 3.38 -19.07
N GLY A 222 -31.30 3.52 -20.22
CA GLY A 222 -31.74 4.29 -21.37
C GLY A 222 -32.67 3.56 -22.34
N LYS A 223 -32.94 2.27 -22.11
CA LYS A 223 -33.60 1.42 -23.11
C LYS A 223 -34.99 1.94 -23.47
N GLY A 224 -35.18 2.22 -24.77
CA GLY A 224 -36.46 2.65 -25.33
C GLY A 224 -36.74 4.15 -25.25
N TRP A 225 -35.82 4.97 -24.72
CA TRP A 225 -36.01 6.42 -24.66
C TRP A 225 -34.74 7.23 -24.92
N ALA A 226 -33.56 6.72 -24.59
CA ALA A 226 -32.28 7.37 -24.85
C ALA A 226 -31.75 7.02 -26.26
N SER A 227 -30.96 7.93 -26.84
CA SER A 227 -30.37 7.83 -28.19
C SER A 227 -28.90 8.23 -28.20
#